data_AF-R4KJE1-F1
#
_entry.id   AF-R4KJE1-F1
#
_cell.length_a   1.000
_cell.length_b   1.000
_cell.length_c   1.000
_cell.angle_alpha   90.00
_cell.angle_beta   90.00
_cell.angle_gamma   90.00
#
_symmetry.space_group_name_H-M   'P 1'
#
loop_
_entity.id
_entity.type
_entity.pdbx_description
1 polymer ?
#
loop_
_entity_poly.entity_id
_entity_poly.type
_entity_poly.pdbx_seq_one_letter_code
_entity_poly.pdbx_strand_id
1 'polypeptide(L)' 'MKPEELGNLLINLFKDRPLKDVVAYSKDDARFKELLIENLGEEKYKEIDRLDPLVWLDALRMLYLHYVNKN' A
#
# COMPACT_ATOMS: atom_id res chain seq x y z
N MET A 1 -12.12 6.35 -2.78
CA MET A 1 -10.88 6.78 -2.12
C MET A 1 -9.98 7.42 -3.17
N LYS A 2 -9.42 8.60 -2.90
CA LYS A 2 -8.43 9.28 -3.75
C LYS A 2 -7.04 8.66 -3.57
N PRO A 3 -6.09 8.86 -4.51
CA PRO A 3 -4.73 8.36 -4.37
C PRO A 3 -4.05 8.75 -3.06
N GLU A 4 -4.23 10.00 -2.63
CA GLU A 4 -3.63 10.54 -1.40
C GLU A 4 -4.12 9.82 -0.13
N GLU A 5 -5.40 9.47 -0.09
CA GLU A 5 -6.00 8.75 1.04
C GLU A 5 -5.44 7.32 1.14
N LEU A 6 -5.34 6.62 0.00
CA LEU A 6 -4.76 5.29 -0.05
C LEU A 6 -3.26 5.32 0.25
N GLY A 7 -2.52 6.27 -0.31
CA GLY A 7 -1.09 6.44 -0.06
C GLY A 7 -0.80 6.67 1.42
N ASN A 8 -1.54 7.57 2.07
CA ASN A 8 -1.41 7.82 3.52
C ASN A 8 -1.80 6.60 4.36
N LEU A 9 -2.84 5.85 3.95
CA LEU A 9 -3.19 4.59 4.60
C LEU A 9 -2.01 3.61 4.53
N LEU A 10 -1.46 3.36 3.34
CA LEU A 10 -0.33 2.46 3.14
C LEU A 10 0.90 2.90 3.96
N ILE A 11 1.22 4.19 3.95
CA ILE A 11 2.33 4.76 4.73
C ILE A 11 2.13 4.50 6.23
N ASN A 12 0.91 4.70 6.73
CA ASN A 12 0.61 4.49 8.15
C ASN A 12 0.63 3.01 8.54
N LEU A 13 0.10 2.13 7.69
CA LEU A 13 0.11 0.67 7.90
C LEU A 13 1.54 0.14 7.99
N PHE A 14 2.43 0.69 7.17
CA PHE A 14 3.76 0.15 7.00
C PHE A 14 4.86 0.95 7.70
N LYS A 15 4.54 2.06 8.38
CA LYS A 15 5.52 2.99 8.99
C LYS A 15 6.65 2.37 9.81
N ASP A 16 6.40 1.22 10.46
CA ASP A 16 7.35 0.52 11.34
C ASP A 16 7.98 -0.73 10.67
N ARG A 17 7.71 -0.95 9.38
CA ARG A 17 8.27 -2.05 8.58
C ARG A 17 9.42 -1.56 7.69
N PRO A 18 10.46 -2.38 7.44
CA PRO A 18 11.52 -2.00 6.52
C PRO A 18 11.01 -2.01 5.07
N LEU A 19 11.60 -1.16 4.23
CA LEU A 19 11.19 -1.00 2.82
C LEU A 19 11.10 -2.34 2.07
N LYS A 20 12.08 -3.24 2.25
CA LYS A 20 12.12 -4.58 1.62
C LYS A 20 10.89 -5.46 1.90
N ASP A 21 10.13 -5.17 2.95
CA ASP A 21 8.95 -5.96 3.34
C ASP A 21 7.68 -5.42 2.70
N VAL A 22 7.70 -4.20 2.14
CA VAL A 22 6.52 -3.48 1.66
C VAL A 22 6.67 -2.91 0.26
N VAL A 23 7.84 -3.10 -0.38
CA VAL A 23 8.01 -2.91 -1.83
C VAL A 23 7.34 -4.06 -2.54
N ALA A 24 6.24 -3.74 -3.22
CA ALA A 24 5.59 -4.64 -4.15
C ALA A 24 6.06 -4.30 -5.58
N TYR A 25 6.41 -5.31 -6.37
CA TYR A 25 6.64 -5.12 -7.81
C TYR A 25 5.32 -4.90 -8.57
N SER A 26 4.20 -5.34 -7.99
CA SER A 26 2.83 -5.12 -8.46
C SER A 26 1.85 -5.17 -7.29
N LYS A 27 0.63 -4.61 -7.44
CA LYS A 27 -0.42 -4.72 -6.41
C LYS A 27 -0.84 -6.17 -6.11
N ASP A 28 -0.56 -7.09 -7.04
CA ASP A 28 -0.90 -8.52 -6.95
C ASP A 28 0.24 -9.36 -6.35
N ASP A 29 1.30 -8.70 -5.84
CA ASP A 29 2.35 -9.37 -5.08
C ASP A 29 1.75 -10.07 -3.85
N ALA A 30 1.87 -11.40 -3.79
CA ALA A 30 1.21 -12.22 -2.79
C ALA A 30 1.58 -11.80 -1.36
N ARG A 31 2.85 -11.46 -1.12
CA ARG A 31 3.33 -11.03 0.19
C ARG A 31 2.75 -9.67 0.56
N PHE A 32 2.72 -8.72 -0.38
CA PHE A 32 2.11 -7.41 -0.14
C PHE A 32 0.61 -7.52 0.13
N LYS A 33 -0.09 -8.35 -0.64
CA LYS A 33 -1.52 -8.64 -0.45
C LYS A 33 -1.80 -9.26 0.92
N GLU A 34 -1.03 -10.27 1.32
CA GLU A 34 -1.14 -10.89 2.64
C GLU A 34 -0.99 -9.85 3.75
N LEU A 35 0.03 -9.00 3.66
CA LEU A 35 0.24 -7.92 4.62
C LEU A 35 -0.92 -6.92 4.66
N LEU A 36 -1.50 -6.56 3.51
CA LEU A 36 -2.67 -5.68 3.48
C LEU A 36 -3.88 -6.31 4.18
N ILE A 37 -4.16 -7.58 3.91
CA ILE A 37 -5.28 -8.30 4.51
C ILE A 37 -5.07 -8.45 6.03
N GLU A 38 -3.85 -8.77 6.48
CA GLU A 38 -3.52 -8.88 7.91
C GLU A 38 -3.75 -7.57 8.66
N ASN A 39 -3.41 -6.43 8.06
CA ASN A 39 -3.50 -5.13 8.74
C ASN A 39 -4.88 -4.46 8.62
N LEU A 40 -5.63 -4.73 7.54
CA LEU A 40 -6.92 -4.09 7.26
C LEU A 40 -8.14 -4.98 7.53
N GLY A 41 -7.93 -6.30 7.55
CA GLY A 41 -9.01 -7.29 7.47
C GLY A 41 -9.53 -7.47 6.03
N GLU A 42 -10.15 -8.61 5.77
CA GLU A 42 -10.63 -8.98 4.43
C GLU A 42 -11.66 -8.00 3.84
N GLU A 43 -12.58 -7.50 4.68
CA GLU A 43 -13.66 -6.62 4.21
C GLU A 43 -13.10 -5.29 3.70
N LYS A 44 -12.20 -4.67 4.46
CA LYS A 44 -11.56 -3.42 4.07
C LYS A 44 -10.62 -3.60 2.90
N TYR A 45 -9.90 -4.73 2.83
CA TYR A 45 -9.10 -5.09 1.66
C TYR A 45 -9.97 -5.16 0.38
N LYS A 46 -11.13 -5.83 0.42
CA LYS A 46 -12.02 -5.93 -0.75
C LYS A 46 -12.56 -4.56 -1.21
N GLU A 47 -12.74 -3.62 -0.30
CA GLU A 47 -13.14 -2.25 -0.64
C GLU A 47 -12.03 -1.54 -1.44
N ILE A 48 -10.78 -1.62 -0.98
CA ILE A 48 -9.65 -0.94 -1.63
C ILE A 48 -9.16 -1.65 -2.90
N ASP A 49 -9.29 -2.98 -2.97
CA ASP A 49 -8.86 -3.77 -4.14
C ASP A 49 -9.68 -3.44 -5.41
N ARG A 50 -10.91 -2.96 -5.22
CA ARG A 50 -11.80 -2.49 -6.29
C ARG A 50 -11.46 -1.08 -6.82
N LEU A 51 -10.51 -0.38 -6.21
CA LEU A 51 -10.10 0.95 -6.67
C LEU A 51 -9.44 0.88 -8.04
N ASP A 52 -9.52 1.99 -8.77
CA ASP A 52 -8.94 2.13 -10.10
C ASP A 52 -7.41 1.83 -10.08
N PRO A 53 -6.87 1.14 -11.10
CA PRO A 53 -5.43 0.85 -11.18
C PRO A 53 -4.54 2.09 -11.06
N LEU A 54 -4.96 3.27 -11.55
CA LEU A 54 -4.21 4.52 -11.43
C LEU A 54 -4.16 5.01 -9.97
N VAL A 55 -5.24 4.81 -9.22
CA VAL A 55 -5.27 5.13 -7.77
C VAL A 55 -4.24 4.28 -7.03
N TRP A 56 -4.14 3.00 -7.37
CA TRP A 56 -3.13 2.09 -6.82
C TRP A 56 -1.71 2.50 -7.21
N LEU A 57 -1.47 2.82 -8.49
CA LEU A 57 -0.16 3.23 -8.97
C LEU A 57 0.36 4.47 -8.23
N ASP A 58 -0.47 5.49 -8.09
CA ASP A 58 -0.11 6.74 -7.41
C ASP A 58 0.11 6.50 -5.90
N ALA A 59 -0.72 5.69 -5.24
CA ALA A 59 -0.55 5.37 -3.83
C ALA A 59 0.74 4.56 -3.54
N LEU A 60 1.08 3.60 -4.41
CA LEU A 60 2.32 2.83 -4.31
C LEU A 60 3.54 3.73 -4.54
N ARG A 61 3.46 4.67 -5.49
CA ARG A 61 4.50 5.68 -5.70
C ARG A 61 4.70 6.56 -4.47
N MET A 62 3.61 7.00 -3.83
CA MET A 62 3.69 7.77 -2.58
C MET A 62 4.36 6.97 -1.46
N LEU A 63 3.97 5.71 -1.26
CA LEU A 63 4.60 4.81 -0.29
C LEU A 63 6.11 4.69 -0.56
N TYR A 64 6.51 4.40 -1.80
CA TYR A 64 7.91 4.27 -2.18
C TYR A 64 8.71 5.56 -1.90
N LEU A 65 8.21 6.72 -2.33
CA LEU A 65 8.88 8.00 -2.13
C LEU A 65 9.01 8.39 -0.65
N HIS A 66 8.00 8.07 0.17
CA HIS A 66 8.07 8.29 1.62
C HIS A 66 9.25 7.55 2.26
N TYR A 67 9.52 6.32 1.82
CA TYR A 67 10.66 5.55 2.31
C TYR A 67 12.00 6.03 1.77
N VAL A 68 12.07 6.38 0.48
CA VAL A 68 13.32 6.87 -0.12
C VAL A 68 13.72 8.22 0.47
N ASN A 69 12.77 9.11 0.78
CA ASN A 69 13.04 10.43 1.36
C ASN A 69 13.26 10.42 2.88
N LYS A 70 12.98 9.30 3.57
CA LYS A 70 13.25 9.13 5.01
C LYS A 70 14.68 8.67 5.30
N ASN A 71 15.41 8.21 4.28
CA ASN A 71 16.85 7.91 4.34
C ASN A 71 17.67 9.12 3.87
#